data_AF-A0A842FM25-F1
#
_entry.id   AF-A0A842FM25-F1
#
_cell.length_a   1.000
_cell.length_b   1.000
_cell.length_c   1.000
_cell.angle_alpha   90.00
_cell.angle_beta   90.00
_cell.angle_gamma   90.00
#
_symmetry.space_group_name_H-M   'P 1'
#
loop_
_entity.id
_entity.type
_entity.pdbx_description
1 polymer ?
#
loop_
_entity_poly.entity_id
_entity_poly.type
_entity_poly.pdbx_seq_one_letter_code
_entity_poly.pdbx_strand_id
1 'polypeptide(L)' 'MKKWDLYMKKSGSVSFYYSFHSKEDAKTSAKELIANGLCIGCYLLSGKNKRLYIS' A
#
# COMPACT_ATOMS: atom_id res chain seq x y z
N MET A 1 -2.38 -7.90 17.24
CA MET A 1 -1.29 -7.31 16.44
C MET A 1 -1.88 -6.46 15.34
N LYS A 2 -1.30 -5.29 15.04
CA LYS A 2 -1.82 -4.36 14.04
C LYS A 2 -1.28 -4.74 12.66
N LYS A 3 -2.15 -4.99 11.68
CA LYS A 3 -1.77 -5.27 10.29
C LYS A 3 -1.94 -4.03 9.41
N TRP A 4 -1.14 -3.96 8.36
CA TRP A 4 -1.10 -2.89 7.36
C TRP A 4 -1.32 -3.50 5.98
N ASP A 5 -2.51 -3.35 5.46
CA ASP A 5 -2.88 -3.85 4.14
C ASP A 5 -2.47 -2.83 3.08
N LEU A 6 -1.62 -3.26 2.16
CA LEU A 6 -1.17 -2.49 1.02
C LEU A 6 -2.06 -2.80 -0.18
N TYR A 7 -2.56 -1.75 -0.81
CA TYR A 7 -3.32 -1.80 -2.05
C TYR A 7 -2.60 -1.00 -3.11
N MET A 8 -2.62 -1.49 -4.34
CA MET A 8 -2.01 -0.85 -5.50
C MET A 8 -3.08 -0.20 -6.36
N LYS A 9 -2.83 1.01 -6.82
CA LYS A 9 -3.63 1.67 -7.87
C LYS A 9 -2.92 1.48 -9.21
N LYS A 10 -3.63 0.91 -10.19
CA LYS A 10 -3.18 0.86 -11.59
C LYS A 10 -4.33 1.34 -12.48
N SER A 11 -4.08 2.27 -13.39
CA SER A 11 -4.99 2.64 -14.49
C SER A 11 -6.49 2.65 -14.13
N GLY A 12 -6.84 3.26 -12.99
CA GLY A 12 -8.23 3.41 -12.53
C GLY A 12 -8.75 2.34 -11.57
N SER A 13 -8.08 1.19 -11.41
CA SER A 13 -8.44 0.15 -10.44
C SER A 13 -7.55 0.17 -9.20
N VAL A 14 -8.11 -0.24 -8.07
CA VAL A 14 -7.37 -0.46 -6.81
C VAL A 14 -7.47 -1.94 -6.46
N SER A 15 -6.32 -2.59 -6.30
CA SER A 15 -6.21 -4.02 -6.02
C SER A 15 -5.45 -4.23 -4.72
N PHE A 16 -5.84 -5.24 -3.93
CA PHE A 16 -5.03 -5.68 -2.79
C PHE A 16 -3.69 -6.24 -3.27
N TYR A 17 -2.60 -5.95 -2.53
CA TYR A 17 -1.27 -6.48 -2.79
C TYR A 17 -0.83 -7.43 -1.68
N TYR A 18 -0.68 -6.92 -0.45
CA TYR A 18 -0.14 -7.70 0.66
C TYR A 18 -0.46 -7.08 2.04
N SER A 19 -0.49 -7.89 3.09
CA SER A 19 -0.70 -7.45 4.48
C SER A 19 0.59 -7.56 5.29
N PHE A 20 1.10 -6.42 5.75
CA PHE A 20 2.33 -6.33 6.53
C PHE A 20 2.04 -6.24 8.03
N HIS A 21 3.00 -6.68 8.85
CA HIS A 21 2.95 -6.50 10.31
C HIS A 21 3.50 -5.13 10.74
N SER A 22 4.42 -4.54 9.97
CA SER A 22 4.96 -3.19 10.20
C SER A 22 4.42 -2.19 9.19
N LYS A 23 4.23 -0.95 9.65
CA LYS A 23 3.89 0.19 8.77
C LYS A 23 5.07 0.55 7.87
N GLU A 24 6.29 0.42 8.38
CA GLU A 24 7.51 0.78 7.65
C GLU A 24 7.74 -0.16 6.48
N ASP A 25 7.67 -1.47 6.70
CA ASP A 25 7.77 -2.47 5.62
C ASP A 25 6.74 -2.20 4.52
N ALA A 26 5.51 -1.94 4.92
CA ALA A 26 4.42 -1.65 4.00
C ALA A 26 4.65 -0.36 3.19
N LYS A 27 5.28 0.65 3.79
CA LYS A 27 5.70 1.88 3.10
C LYS A 27 6.88 1.63 2.15
N THR A 28 7.86 0.84 2.56
CA THR A 28 9.03 0.50 1.74
C THR A 28 8.57 -0.23 0.48
N SER A 29 7.75 -1.27 0.63
CA SER A 29 7.18 -1.98 -0.52
C SER A 29 6.30 -1.07 -1.39
N ALA A 30 5.51 -0.15 -0.81
CA ALA A 30 4.74 0.81 -1.61
C ALA A 30 5.63 1.70 -2.49
N LYS A 31 6.74 2.20 -1.93
CA LYS A 31 7.72 3.02 -2.68
C LYS A 31 8.41 2.22 -3.77
N GLU A 32 8.80 0.98 -3.49
CA GLU A 32 9.39 0.09 -4.49
C GLU A 32 8.44 -0.21 -5.64
N LEU A 33 7.16 -0.47 -5.34
CA LEU A 33 6.14 -0.69 -6.37
C LEU A 33 5.95 0.53 -7.29
N ILE A 34 5.99 1.74 -6.73
CA ILE A 34 5.92 2.98 -7.51
C ILE A 34 7.19 3.19 -8.33
N ALA A 35 8.37 3.03 -7.72
CA ALA A 35 9.66 3.22 -8.36
C ALA A 35 9.90 2.26 -9.52
N ASN A 36 9.40 1.02 -9.41
CA ASN A 36 9.44 0.02 -10.49
C ASN A 36 8.31 0.18 -11.52
N GLY A 37 7.47 1.22 -11.42
CA GLY A 37 6.35 1.47 -12.33
C GLY A 37 5.23 0.43 -12.23
N LEU A 38 5.17 -0.34 -11.14
CA LEU A 38 4.17 -1.40 -10.94
C LEU A 38 2.83 -0.83 -10.48
N CYS A 39 2.79 0.28 -9.74
CA CYS A 39 1.57 1.03 -9.40
C CYS A 39 1.77 2.53 -9.71
N ILE A 40 0.69 3.26 -10.05
CA ILE A 40 0.69 4.74 -10.17
C ILE A 40 0.44 5.43 -8.82
N GLY A 41 0.44 4.64 -7.75
CA GLY A 41 0.08 5.05 -6.41
C GLY A 41 -0.39 3.85 -5.62
N CYS A 42 -0.22 3.93 -4.32
CA CYS A 42 -0.44 2.80 -3.44
C CYS A 42 -1.11 3.32 -2.14
N TYR A 43 -1.97 2.50 -1.52
CA TYR A 43 -2.76 2.84 -0.34
C TYR A 43 -2.45 1.87 0.80
N LEU A 44 -2.22 2.41 1.99
CA LEU A 44 -2.03 1.63 3.21
C LEU A 44 -3.24 1.76 4.11
N LEU A 45 -3.88 0.65 4.42
CA LEU A 45 -4.99 0.56 5.36
C LEU A 45 -4.52 -0.15 6.62
N SER A 46 -4.90 0.37 7.79
CA SER A 46 -4.68 -0.34 9.05
C SER A 46 -5.83 -0.16 10.03
N GLY A 47 -6.43 -1.27 10.42
CA GLY A 47 -7.55 -1.31 11.36
C GLY A 47 -8.74 -0.46 10.92
N LYS A 48 -9.46 0.11 11.91
CA LYS A 48 -10.72 0.87 11.73
C LYS A 48 -10.53 2.24 11.05
N ASN A 49 -10.14 2.30 9.77
CA ASN A 49 -10.23 3.49 8.90
C ASN A 49 -9.02 4.45 8.82
N LYS A 50 -7.77 4.01 9.03
CA LYS A 50 -6.61 4.86 8.67
C LYS A 50 -6.06 4.47 7.30
N ARG A 51 -6.46 5.22 6.26
CA ARG A 51 -5.94 5.12 4.88
C ARG A 51 -4.83 6.16 4.69
N LEU A 52 -3.60 5.73 4.45
CA LEU A 52 -2.50 6.59 4.02
C LEU A 52 -2.30 6.41 2.52
N TYR A 53 -2.35 7.49 1.74
CA TYR A 53 -2.02 7.46 0.32
C TYR A 53 -0.54 7.77 0.12
N ILE A 54 0.10 6.99 -0.76
CA ILE A 54 1.49 7.16 -1.18
C ILE A 54 1.43 7.24 -2.71
N SER A 55 1.76 8.40 -3.29
CA SER A 55 1.93 8.58 -4.74
C SER A 55 3.39 8.57 -5.11
#